data_AF-A0A0P9CYS4-F1
#
_entry.id   AF-A0A0P9CYS4-F1
#
_cell.length_a   1.000
_cell.length_b   1.000
_cell.length_c   1.000
_cell.angle_alpha   90.00
_cell.angle_beta   90.00
_cell.angle_gamma   90.00
#
_symmetry.space_group_name_H-M   'P 1'
#
loop_
_entity.id
_entity.type
_entity.pdbx_description
1 polymer ?
#
loop_
_entity_poly.entity_id
_entity_poly.type
_entity_poly.pdbx_seq_one_letter_code
_entity_poly.pdbx_strand_id
1 'polypeptide(L)' 'MTAPQTIHLVFKTHLDIGFTDLARNVAARYFTDFIPRALDVAAELRRAGADRFRWTTGAWLIAEFLERASPAERALMEQ' A
#
# COMPACT_ATOMS: atom_id res chain seq x y z
N MET A 1 21.81 24.05 -17.66
CA MET A 1 21.32 22.65 -17.58
C MET A 1 19.84 22.67 -17.94
N THR A 2 19.41 21.95 -18.96
CA THR A 2 17.99 21.81 -19.31
C THR A 2 17.29 20.93 -18.28
N ALA A 3 16.08 21.31 -17.86
CA ALA A 3 15.28 20.52 -16.93
C ALA A 3 14.92 19.14 -17.56
N PRO A 4 14.82 18.06 -16.77
CA PRO A 4 14.40 16.76 -17.27
C PRO A 4 13.00 16.86 -17.90
N GLN A 5 12.80 16.19 -19.04
CA GLN A 5 11.57 16.29 -19.83
C GLN A 5 10.37 15.57 -19.18
N THR A 6 10.63 14.54 -18.36
CA THR A 6 9.60 13.76 -17.65
C THR A 6 10.15 13.24 -16.33
N ILE A 7 9.35 13.30 -15.26
CA ILE A 7 9.65 12.69 -13.95
C ILE A 7 8.60 11.63 -13.66
N HIS A 8 9.03 10.40 -13.40
CA HIS A 8 8.14 9.31 -12.96
C HIS A 8 8.21 9.16 -11.44
N LEU A 9 7.09 9.37 -10.75
CA LEU A 9 6.98 9.15 -9.31
C LEU A 9 6.44 7.73 -9.05
N VAL A 10 7.20 6.92 -8.30
CA VAL A 10 6.80 5.56 -7.92
C VAL A 10 6.76 5.44 -6.40
N PHE A 11 5.59 5.13 -5.86
CA PHE A 11 5.44 4.85 -4.43
C PHE A 11 5.75 3.39 -4.16
N LYS A 12 6.81 3.12 -3.40
CA LYS A 12 7.21 1.76 -3.03
C LYS A 12 7.64 1.69 -1.57
N THR A 13 7.29 0.59 -0.92
CA THR A 13 7.84 0.22 0.38
C THR A 13 8.70 -1.04 0.24
N HIS A 14 9.93 -1.00 0.77
CA HIS A 14 10.76 -2.20 0.93
C HIS A 14 10.27 -2.99 2.15
N LEU A 15 10.25 -4.32 2.06
CA LEU A 15 9.65 -5.17 3.07
C LEU A 15 10.71 -6.00 3.78
N ASP A 16 10.98 -5.64 5.04
CA ASP A 16 11.94 -6.30 5.91
C ASP A 16 11.22 -7.02 7.07
N ILE A 17 10.86 -8.29 6.87
CA ILE A 17 10.18 -9.11 7.88
C ILE A 17 11.22 -9.76 8.78
N GLY A 18 11.14 -9.51 10.09
CA GLY A 18 12.04 -10.13 11.08
C GLY A 18 13.40 -9.43 11.23
N PHE A 19 13.64 -8.32 10.51
CA PHE A 19 14.85 -7.52 10.65
C PHE A 19 14.62 -6.31 11.57
N THR A 20 13.65 -5.46 11.23
CA THR A 20 13.36 -4.22 11.98
C THR A 20 12.61 -4.49 13.30
N ASP A 21 11.84 -5.57 13.35
CA ASP A 21 11.13 -6.08 14.53
C ASP A 21 10.72 -7.54 14.26
N LEU A 22 10.14 -8.21 15.25
CA LEU A 22 9.54 -9.53 15.12
C LEU A 22 8.61 -9.58 13.92
N ALA A 23 8.73 -10.63 13.12
CA ALA A 23 7.98 -10.82 11.88
C ALA A 23 6.48 -10.57 12.06
N ARG A 24 5.90 -11.07 13.17
CA ARG A 24 4.49 -10.88 13.51
C ARG A 24 4.10 -9.41 13.72
N ASN A 25 4.99 -8.61 14.32
CA ASN A 25 4.71 -7.21 14.63
C ASN A 25 4.77 -6.38 13.35
N VAL A 26 5.78 -6.65 12.50
CA VAL A 26 5.89 -6.01 11.18
C VAL A 26 4.64 -6.32 10.35
N ALA A 27 4.26 -7.59 10.24
CA ALA A 27 3.07 -7.99 9.47
C ALA A 27 1.79 -7.37 10.02
N ALA A 28 1.60 -7.40 11.35
CA ALA A 28 0.43 -6.79 12.00
C ALA A 28 0.33 -5.29 11.68
N ARG A 29 1.45 -4.55 11.75
CA ARG A 29 1.47 -3.13 11.42
C ARG A 29 1.12 -2.84 9.96
N TYR A 30 1.53 -3.70 9.03
CA TYR A 30 1.07 -3.58 7.64
C TYR A 30 -0.45 -3.69 7.53
N PHE A 31 -1.08 -4.60 8.28
CA PHE A 31 -2.52 -4.86 8.14
C PHE A 31 -3.37 -3.84 8.88
N THR A 32 -2.91 -3.36 10.04
CA THR A 32 -3.69 -2.44 10.88
C THR A 32 -3.41 -0.97 10.61
N ASP A 33 -2.32 -0.62 9.92
CA ASP A 33 -1.90 0.77 9.73
C ASP A 33 -1.58 1.07 8.26
N PHE A 34 -0.62 0.37 7.64
CA PHE A 34 -0.12 0.78 6.32
C PHE A 34 -1.08 0.50 5.17
N ILE A 35 -1.67 -0.70 5.10
CA ILE A 35 -2.65 -1.04 4.06
C ILE A 35 -3.91 -0.17 4.16
N PRO A 36 -4.55 -0.01 5.34
CA PRO A 36 -5.70 0.89 5.47
C PRO A 36 -5.41 2.32 5.00
N ARG A 37 -4.29 2.91 5.45
CA ARG A 37 -3.91 4.27 5.02
C ARG A 37 -3.64 4.38 3.53
N ALA A 38 -3.03 3.36 2.93
CA ALA A 38 -2.79 3.35 1.49
C ALA A 38 -4.11 3.34 0.69
N LEU A 39 -5.12 2.61 1.19
CA LEU A 39 -6.46 2.58 0.61
C LEU A 39 -7.18 3.94 0.78
N ASP A 40 -7.04 4.57 1.94
CA ASP A 40 -7.61 5.90 2.21
C ASP A 40 -7.03 6.96 1.25
N VAL A 41 -5.70 7.01 1.10
CA VAL A 41 -5.02 7.91 0.16
C VAL A 41 -5.46 7.63 -1.29
N ALA A 42 -5.60 6.36 -1.68
CA ALA A 42 -6.12 6.01 -2.99
C ALA A 42 -7.55 6.50 -3.21
N ALA A 43 -8.43 6.35 -2.20
CA ALA A 43 -9.80 6.81 -2.26
C ALA A 43 -9.90 8.34 -2.32
N GLU A 44 -9.09 9.06 -1.53
CA GLU A 44 -9.02 10.53 -1.54
C GLU A 44 -8.58 11.07 -2.89
N LEU A 45 -7.49 10.55 -3.46
CA LEU A 45 -6.99 11.02 -4.75
C LEU A 45 -7.95 10.70 -5.91
N ARG A 46 -8.65 9.55 -5.86
CA ARG A 46 -9.75 9.25 -6.79
C ARG A 46 -10.89 10.26 -6.69
N ARG A 47 -11.31 10.62 -5.47
CA ARG A 47 -12.39 11.61 -5.26
C ARG A 47 -11.98 13.02 -5.69
N ALA A 48 -10.72 13.39 -5.52
CA ALA A 48 -10.20 14.69 -5.91
C ALA A 48 -10.03 14.85 -7.44
N GLY A 49 -10.20 13.78 -8.23
CA GLY A 49 -9.91 13.78 -9.66
C GLY A 49 -8.42 13.96 -9.98
N ALA A 50 -7.55 13.68 -9.00
CA ALA A 50 -6.10 13.76 -9.13
C ALA A 50 -5.51 12.47 -9.71
N ASP A 51 -4.19 12.46 -9.92
CA ASP A 51 -3.47 11.26 -10.33
C ASP A 51 -3.71 10.10 -9.36
N ARG A 52 -3.93 8.92 -9.93
CA ARG A 52 -4.25 7.72 -9.15
C ARG A 52 -3.03 7.33 -8.32
N PHE A 53 -3.21 7.22 -7.01
CA PHE A 53 -2.23 6.61 -6.13
C PHE A 53 -2.01 5.14 -6.52
N ARG A 54 -0.74 4.77 -6.76
CA ARG A 54 -0.31 3.40 -7.01
C ARG A 54 0.82 3.06 -6.07
N TRP A 55 0.55 2.18 -5.11
CA TRP A 55 1.53 1.73 -4.13
C TRP A 55 2.02 0.32 -4.45
N THR A 56 3.34 0.17 -4.55
CA THR A 56 3.99 -1.11 -4.76
C THR A 56 4.58 -1.62 -3.46
N THR A 57 4.22 -2.83 -3.05
CA THR A 57 4.74 -3.50 -1.85
C THR A 57 4.98 -4.99 -2.12
N GLY A 58 5.49 -5.73 -1.14
CA GLY A 58 5.70 -7.18 -1.26
C GLY A 58 4.39 -7.92 -1.51
N ALA A 59 4.30 -8.69 -2.60
CA ALA A 59 3.07 -9.36 -3.04
C ALA A 59 2.47 -10.29 -1.99
N TRP A 60 3.32 -10.94 -1.18
CA TRP A 60 2.87 -11.77 -0.05
C TRP A 60 1.98 -11.02 0.93
N LEU A 61 2.25 -9.74 1.24
CA LEU A 61 1.41 -8.95 2.13
C LEU A 61 -0.01 -8.77 1.60
N ILE A 62 -0.14 -8.60 0.29
CA ILE A 62 -1.44 -8.41 -0.38
C ILE A 62 -2.24 -9.70 -0.31
N ALA A 63 -1.61 -10.83 -0.64
CA ALA A 63 -2.25 -12.14 -0.56
C ALA A 63 -2.71 -12.45 0.88
N GLU A 64 -1.83 -12.28 1.87
CA GLU A 64 -2.17 -12.52 3.27
C GLU A 64 -3.24 -11.58 3.81
N PHE A 65 -3.23 -10.31 3.39
CA PHE A 65 -4.28 -9.36 3.77
C PHE A 65 -5.63 -9.83 3.23
N LEU A 66 -5.71 -10.23 1.96
CA LEU A 66 -6.96 -10.71 1.35
C LEU A 66 -7.48 -12.01 1.98
N GLU A 67 -6.60 -12.90 2.45
CA GLU A 67 -6.98 -14.13 3.16
C GLU A 67 -7.54 -13.86 4.56
N ARG A 68 -7.08 -12.80 5.23
CA ARG A 68 -7.47 -12.47 6.62
C ARG A 68 -8.50 -11.36 6.73
N ALA A 69 -8.70 -10.59 5.66
CA ALA A 69 -9.59 -9.45 5.61
C ALA A 69 -11.04 -9.88 5.81
N SER A 70 -11.82 -9.04 6.49
CA SER A 70 -13.27 -9.13 6.43
C SER A 70 -13.77 -8.95 4.98
N PRO A 71 -14.99 -9.41 4.65
CA PRO A 71 -15.55 -9.21 3.32
C PRO A 71 -15.56 -7.74 2.87
N ALA A 72 -15.75 -6.81 3.80
CA ALA A 72 -15.73 -5.37 3.52
C ALA A 72 -14.32 -4.85 3.20
N GLU A 73 -13.31 -5.24 3.99
CA GLU A 73 -11.91 -4.84 3.75
C GLU A 73 -11.37 -5.44 2.45
N ARG A 74 -11.73 -6.69 2.15
CA ARG A 74 -11.39 -7.34 0.88
C ARG A 74 -11.99 -6.59 -0.30
N ALA A 75 -13.29 -6.30 -0.24
CA ALA A 75 -13.97 -5.54 -1.28
C ALA A 75 -13.39 -4.13 -1.47
N LEU A 76 -12.88 -3.50 -0.40
CA LEU A 76 -12.18 -2.22 -0.49
C LEU A 76 -10.81 -2.35 -1.17
N MET A 77 -10.06 -3.42 -0.86
CA MET A 77 -8.74 -3.68 -1.43
C MET A 77 -8.78 -3.99 -2.94
N GLU A 78 -9.85 -4.63 -3.40
CA GLU A 78 -10.03 -5.05 -4.81
C GLU A 78 -10.51 -3.91 -5.75
N GLN A 79 -10.77 -2.69 -5.24
CA GLN A 79 -11.27 -1.51 -6.00
C GLN A 79 -10.19 -0.55 -6.52
#